data_AF-A0A9Q4FZN0-F1
#
_entry.id   AF-A0A9Q4FZN0-F1
#
_cell.length_a   1.000
_cell.length_b   1.000
_cell.length_c   1.000
_cell.angle_alpha   90.00
_cell.angle_beta   90.00
_cell.angle_gamma   90.00
#
_symmetry.space_group_name_H-M   'P 1'
#
loop_
_entity.id
_entity.type
_entity.pdbx_description
1 polymer ?
#
loop_
_entity_poly.entity_id
_entity_poly.type
_entity_poly.pdbx_seq_one_letter_code
_entity_poly.pdbx_strand_id
1 'polypeptide(L)'
;MKVRQDAWSHEDDLLLAETVLRHIREGSTQLNAFDEVGDALNRTSAACGFRWNAVVRDKYEDAIKLAKKHRKQRKRQLAKEAKPHYTTFEPQVTTEFSAMPELNLTPSITRPVQTVKHTNTHELTMTEVIKFLETFNENGTKSTLLEQENEELKQRMSTIEEKYNQLKKEYESIEEDYQSIIQIMDRARRMAVLEEEPSDRHAPSFRMDKNGNLEKVAK
;
A
#
# COMPACT_ATOMS: atom_id res chain seq x y z
N MET A 1 39.33 -8.15 5.74
CA MET A 1 38.58 -7.66 6.91
C MET A 1 37.10 -7.96 6.66
N LYS A 2 36.45 -8.80 7.48
CA LYS A 2 35.03 -9.15 7.29
C LYS A 2 34.20 -7.96 7.79
N VAL A 3 33.66 -7.16 6.86
CA VAL A 3 32.78 -6.03 7.18
C VAL A 3 31.52 -6.61 7.85
N ARG A 4 31.19 -6.14 9.05
CA ARG A 4 29.95 -6.52 9.73
C ARG A 4 28.76 -5.98 8.94
N GLN A 5 27.85 -6.87 8.54
CA GLN A 5 26.59 -6.56 7.84
C GLN A 5 25.42 -6.36 8.83
N ASP A 6 25.75 -6.06 10.10
CA ASP A 6 24.80 -6.06 11.21
C ASP A 6 23.90 -4.82 11.28
N ALA A 7 24.11 -3.84 10.40
CA ALA A 7 23.28 -2.63 10.38
C ALA A 7 22.01 -2.87 9.57
N TRP A 8 20.86 -2.69 10.22
CA TRP A 8 19.57 -2.58 9.55
C TRP A 8 19.45 -1.20 8.91
N SER A 9 19.12 -1.16 7.63
CA SER A 9 18.84 0.09 6.91
C SER A 9 17.39 0.54 7.12
N HIS A 10 17.08 1.79 6.78
CA HIS A 10 15.68 2.24 6.76
C HIS A 10 14.86 1.52 5.69
N GLU A 11 15.48 1.20 4.56
CA GLU A 11 14.85 0.44 3.46
C GLU A 11 14.51 -1.00 3.90
N ASP A 12 15.40 -1.64 4.66
CA ASP A 12 15.16 -2.96 5.25
C ASP A 12 13.94 -2.92 6.19
N ASP A 13 13.84 -1.88 7.04
CA ASP A 13 12.72 -1.69 7.95
C ASP A 13 11.41 -1.43 7.20
N LEU A 14 11.47 -0.70 6.07
CA LEU A 14 10.32 -0.39 5.23
C LEU A 14 9.81 -1.64 4.52
N LEU A 15 10.70 -2.44 3.93
CA LEU A 15 10.37 -3.74 3.32
C LEU A 15 9.74 -4.70 4.35
N LEU A 16 10.33 -4.77 5.56
CA LEU A 16 9.80 -5.57 6.65
C LEU A 16 8.38 -5.12 7.03
N ALA A 17 8.17 -3.81 7.16
CA ALA A 17 6.86 -3.26 7.52
C ALA A 17 5.80 -3.51 6.45
N GLU A 18 6.10 -3.23 5.19
CA GLU A 18 5.17 -3.45 4.09
C GLU A 18 4.73 -4.91 4.01
N THR A 19 5.70 -5.83 4.06
CA THR A 19 5.44 -7.27 3.93
C THR A 19 4.61 -7.79 5.09
N VAL A 20 4.92 -7.40 6.33
CA VAL A 20 4.13 -7.80 7.50
C VAL A 20 2.72 -7.22 7.44
N LEU A 21 2.54 -5.95 7.06
CA LEU A 21 1.22 -5.33 6.91
C LEU A 21 0.40 -6.00 5.80
N ARG A 22 1.03 -6.39 4.69
CA ARG A 22 0.40 -7.19 3.62
C ARG A 22 -0.11 -8.53 4.15
N HIS A 23 0.73 -9.30 4.84
CA HIS A 23 0.33 -10.58 5.46
C HIS A 23 -0.82 -10.41 6.47
N ILE A 24 -0.83 -9.33 7.26
CA ILE A 24 -1.93 -9.02 8.17
C ILE A 24 -3.24 -8.77 7.41
N ARG A 25 -3.20 -7.99 6.32
CA ARG A 25 -4.39 -7.70 5.50
C ARG A 25 -4.94 -8.95 4.80
N GLU A 26 -4.05 -9.81 4.31
CA GLU A 26 -4.38 -11.04 3.62
C GLU A 26 -4.82 -12.16 4.57
N GLY A 27 -4.42 -12.06 5.84
CA GLY A 27 -4.76 -13.02 6.88
C GLY A 27 -3.79 -14.19 7.00
N SER A 28 -2.61 -14.04 6.41
CA SER A 28 -1.45 -14.92 6.60
C SER A 28 -0.82 -14.73 8.00
N THR A 29 0.21 -15.50 8.31
CA THR A 29 0.95 -15.42 9.58
C THR A 29 2.12 -14.44 9.49
N GLN A 30 2.55 -13.90 10.63
CA GLN A 30 3.77 -13.08 10.70
C GLN A 30 5.02 -13.91 10.42
N LEU A 31 5.04 -15.20 10.77
CA LEU A 31 6.16 -16.09 10.47
C LEU A 31 6.40 -16.18 8.96
N ASN A 32 5.35 -16.37 8.16
CA ASN A 32 5.48 -16.38 6.72
C ASN A 32 5.98 -15.04 6.16
N ALA A 33 5.60 -13.92 6.78
CA ALA A 33 6.12 -12.60 6.39
C ALA A 33 7.62 -12.46 6.73
N PHE A 34 8.05 -12.99 7.88
CA PHE A 34 9.45 -12.95 8.29
C PHE A 34 10.33 -13.87 7.46
N ASP A 35 9.81 -15.02 7.03
CA ASP A 35 10.48 -15.93 6.09
C ASP A 35 10.71 -15.22 4.75
N GLU A 36 9.66 -14.61 4.18
CA GLU A 36 9.74 -13.89 2.91
C GLU A 36 10.74 -12.72 2.96
N VAL A 37 10.70 -11.90 4.01
CA VAL A 37 11.64 -10.79 4.17
C VAL A 37 13.06 -11.29 4.48
N GLY A 38 13.18 -12.40 5.21
CA GLY A 38 14.45 -13.05 5.49
C GLY A 38 15.16 -13.48 4.20
N ASP A 39 14.44 -14.15 3.31
CA ASP A 39 14.95 -14.54 2.00
C ASP A 39 15.34 -13.33 1.15
N ALA A 40 14.53 -12.27 1.15
CA ALA A 40 14.81 -11.04 0.40
C ALA A 40 16.05 -10.27 0.90
N LEU A 41 16.22 -10.18 2.22
CA LEU A 41 17.34 -9.46 2.85
C LEU A 41 18.57 -10.35 3.12
N ASN A 42 18.53 -11.62 2.71
CA ASN A 42 19.53 -12.63 3.06
C ASN A 42 19.80 -12.70 4.59
N ARG A 43 18.74 -12.64 5.39
CA ARG A 43 18.75 -12.72 6.86
C ARG A 43 17.85 -13.85 7.35
N THR A 44 18.01 -14.28 8.60
CA THR A 44 17.13 -15.29 9.18
C THR A 44 15.78 -14.70 9.56
N SER A 45 14.70 -15.48 9.44
CA SER A 45 13.34 -15.07 9.85
C SER A 45 13.28 -14.65 11.32
N ALA A 46 14.11 -15.28 12.16
CA ALA A 46 14.27 -14.89 13.56
C ALA A 46 14.83 -13.46 13.70
N ALA A 47 15.84 -13.08 12.90
CA ALA A 47 16.39 -11.73 12.92
C ALA A 47 15.35 -10.68 12.48
N CYS A 48 14.57 -10.98 11.44
CA CYS A 48 13.44 -10.14 11.01
C CYS A 48 12.41 -9.98 12.13
N GLY A 49 12.08 -11.06 12.83
CA GLY A 49 11.17 -11.04 13.99
C GLY A 49 11.68 -10.20 15.15
N PHE A 50 12.97 -10.30 15.49
CA PHE A 50 13.57 -9.44 16.52
C PHE A 50 13.54 -7.96 16.13
N ARG A 51 13.93 -7.64 14.88
CA ARG A 51 13.88 -6.26 14.39
C ARG A 51 12.47 -5.69 14.40
N TRP A 52 11.50 -6.49 13.96
CA TRP A 52 10.09 -6.13 13.98
C TRP A 52 9.64 -5.75 15.38
N ASN A 53 9.86 -6.63 16.37
CA ASN A 53 9.39 -6.42 17.73
C ASN A 53 10.14 -5.31 18.48
N ALA A 54 11.41 -5.06 18.15
CA ALA A 54 12.23 -4.10 18.88
C ALA A 54 12.09 -2.64 18.39
N VAL A 55 11.82 -2.43 17.09
CA VAL A 55 11.88 -1.08 16.49
C VAL A 55 10.72 -0.80 15.55
N VAL A 56 10.43 -1.73 14.63
CA VAL A 56 9.53 -1.44 13.51
C VAL A 56 8.08 -1.43 13.98
N ARG A 57 7.67 -2.39 14.81
CA ARG A 57 6.28 -2.53 15.26
C ARG A 57 5.70 -1.25 15.87
N ASP A 58 6.46 -0.62 16.75
CA ASP A 58 6.01 0.58 17.47
C ASP A 58 5.82 1.78 16.52
N LYS A 59 6.65 1.87 15.48
CA LYS A 59 6.53 2.92 14.45
C LYS A 59 5.28 2.76 13.57
N TYR A 60 4.78 1.53 13.41
CA TYR A 60 3.68 1.21 12.49
C TYR A 60 2.41 0.74 13.21
N GLU A 61 2.25 1.03 14.51
CA GLU A 61 1.11 0.56 15.32
C GLU A 61 -0.25 0.95 14.72
N ASP A 62 -0.39 2.17 14.20
CA ASP A 62 -1.64 2.61 13.58
C ASP A 62 -1.90 1.92 12.23
N ALA A 63 -0.86 1.67 11.44
CA ALA A 63 -0.96 0.89 10.21
C ALA A 63 -1.36 -0.57 10.51
N ILE A 64 -0.86 -1.15 11.60
CA ILE A 64 -1.23 -2.49 12.08
C ILE A 64 -2.71 -2.53 12.46
N LYS A 65 -3.22 -1.52 13.18
CA LYS A 65 -4.65 -1.41 13.52
C LYS A 65 -5.50 -1.34 12.24
N LEU A 66 -5.11 -0.53 11.28
CA LEU A 66 -5.81 -0.39 10.01
C LEU A 66 -5.81 -1.70 9.22
N ALA A 67 -4.66 -2.38 9.13
CA ALA A 67 -4.53 -3.67 8.45
C ALA A 67 -5.42 -4.76 9.09
N LYS A 68 -5.49 -4.81 10.43
CA LYS A 68 -6.39 -5.71 11.16
C LYS A 68 -7.87 -5.40 10.90
N LYS A 69 -8.25 -4.12 10.88
CA LYS A 69 -9.61 -3.67 10.53
C LYS A 69 -9.97 -4.14 9.11
N HIS A 70 -9.06 -3.95 8.16
CA HIS A 70 -9.23 -4.39 6.78
C HIS A 70 -9.43 -5.92 6.66
N ARG A 71 -8.59 -6.72 7.32
CA ARG A 71 -8.74 -8.19 7.37
C ARG A 71 -10.13 -8.60 7.90
N LYS A 72 -10.58 -7.97 8.99
CA LYS A 72 -11.90 -8.24 9.58
C LYS A 72 -13.04 -7.90 8.62
N GLN A 73 -12.95 -6.77 7.93
CA GLN A 73 -13.93 -6.34 6.94
C GLN A 73 -13.99 -7.28 5.74
N ARG A 74 -12.82 -7.64 5.16
CA ARG A 74 -12.72 -8.61 4.06
C ARG A 74 -13.33 -9.95 4.44
N LYS A 75 -12.99 -10.48 5.62
CA LYS A 75 -13.58 -11.74 6.13
C LYS A 75 -15.11 -11.65 6.25
N ARG A 76 -15.65 -10.51 6.68
CA ARG A 76 -17.10 -10.29 6.77
C ARG A 76 -17.77 -10.21 5.40
N GLN A 77 -17.12 -9.60 4.41
CA GLN A 77 -17.64 -9.52 3.04
C GLN A 77 -17.69 -10.91 2.39
N LEU A 78 -16.58 -11.67 2.45
CA LEU A 78 -16.53 -13.04 1.93
C LEU A 78 -17.56 -13.96 2.61
N ALA A 79 -17.78 -13.81 3.92
CA ALA A 79 -18.80 -14.58 4.64
C ALA A 79 -20.25 -14.18 4.28
N LYS A 80 -20.48 -12.98 3.73
CA LYS A 80 -21.79 -12.57 3.21
C LYS A 80 -22.02 -13.13 1.81
N GLU A 81 -20.98 -13.11 0.96
CA GLU A 81 -21.01 -13.64 -0.41
C GLU A 81 -21.14 -15.16 -0.42
N ALA A 82 -20.48 -15.84 0.52
CA ALA A 82 -20.53 -17.30 0.66
C ALA A 82 -21.82 -17.84 1.31
N LYS A 83 -22.82 -16.99 1.58
CA LYS A 83 -24.16 -17.45 1.95
C LYS A 83 -25.03 -17.50 0.68
N PRO A 84 -25.32 -18.68 0.11
CA PRO A 84 -26.42 -18.83 -0.80
C PRO A 84 -27.69 -18.29 -0.18
N HIS A 85 -28.53 -17.66 -0.98
CA HIS A 85 -29.88 -17.27 -0.61
C HIS A 85 -30.72 -18.54 -0.42
N TYR A 86 -30.61 -19.18 0.73
CA TYR A 86 -31.58 -20.18 1.16
C TYR A 86 -32.72 -19.41 1.83
N THR A 87 -33.88 -19.37 1.18
CA THR A 87 -35.15 -19.13 1.85
C THR A 87 -35.31 -20.20 2.92
N THR A 88 -35.10 -19.82 4.19
CA THR A 88 -35.33 -20.71 5.33
C THR A 88 -36.84 -20.92 5.50
N PHE A 89 -37.37 -22.01 4.95
CA PHE A 89 -38.47 -22.70 5.62
C PHE A 89 -37.85 -23.48 6.77
N GLU A 90 -38.29 -23.24 8.00
CA GLU A 90 -38.02 -24.11 9.14
C GLU A 90 -38.77 -25.43 8.96
N PRO A 91 -38.11 -26.58 9.18
CA PRO A 91 -38.80 -27.74 9.68
C PRO A 91 -38.13 -28.26 10.95
N GLN A 92 -38.99 -28.75 11.85
CA GLN A 92 -38.61 -29.26 13.15
C GLN A 92 -37.93 -30.64 13.09
N VAL A 93 -36.90 -30.78 13.92
CA VAL A 93 -36.32 -31.94 14.64
C VAL A 93 -36.87 -33.36 14.31
N THR A 94 -36.00 -34.32 13.93
CA THR A 94 -35.44 -35.41 14.78
C THR A 94 -34.71 -36.54 13.99
N THR A 95 -33.51 -36.90 14.49
CA THR A 95 -32.85 -38.24 14.63
C THR A 95 -32.59 -39.21 13.45
N GLU A 96 -31.28 -39.47 13.26
CA GLU A 96 -30.56 -40.77 13.06
C GLU A 96 -30.97 -41.79 11.97
N PHE A 97 -30.08 -42.08 11.00
CA PHE A 97 -29.17 -43.26 10.94
C PHE A 97 -28.46 -43.38 9.57
N SER A 98 -27.42 -44.21 9.53
CA SER A 98 -26.34 -44.35 8.54
C SER A 98 -26.65 -45.18 7.28
N ALA A 99 -25.72 -45.08 6.31
CA ALA A 99 -25.29 -46.05 5.27
C ALA A 99 -25.80 -45.90 3.81
N MET A 100 -24.82 -45.85 2.89
CA MET A 100 -24.92 -46.03 1.43
C MET A 100 -25.22 -47.51 1.05
N PRO A 101 -25.71 -47.82 -0.18
CA PRO A 101 -24.80 -48.11 -1.31
C PRO A 101 -25.30 -47.73 -2.74
N GLU A 102 -24.31 -47.49 -3.61
CA GLU A 102 -24.11 -47.76 -5.05
C GLU A 102 -25.21 -47.90 -6.14
N LEU A 103 -24.84 -47.29 -7.29
CA LEU A 103 -24.92 -47.72 -8.71
C LEU A 103 -26.29 -47.95 -9.38
N ASN A 104 -26.57 -47.15 -10.42
CA ASN A 104 -26.73 -47.67 -11.79
C ASN A 104 -26.74 -46.54 -12.84
N LEU A 105 -25.80 -46.64 -13.79
CA LEU A 105 -25.72 -45.83 -15.02
C LEU A 105 -26.34 -46.60 -16.19
N THR A 106 -26.99 -45.84 -17.09
CA THR A 106 -27.47 -46.15 -18.46
C THR A 106 -28.89 -46.73 -18.60
N PRO A 107 -29.51 -46.67 -19.80
CA PRO A 107 -29.82 -45.46 -20.57
C PRO A 107 -31.29 -45.47 -21.07
N SER A 108 -31.97 -44.32 -21.15
CA SER A 108 -33.17 -44.26 -22.00
C SER A 108 -33.53 -42.84 -22.40
N ILE A 109 -33.25 -42.53 -23.67
CA ILE A 109 -33.87 -41.45 -24.41
C ILE A 109 -35.30 -41.90 -24.69
N THR A 110 -36.24 -41.39 -23.91
CA THR A 110 -37.65 -41.46 -24.27
C THR A 110 -38.27 -40.13 -23.89
N ARG A 111 -38.48 -39.27 -24.89
CA ARG A 111 -39.40 -38.15 -24.79
C ARG A 111 -40.82 -38.73 -24.70
N PRO A 112 -41.64 -38.39 -23.68
CA PRO A 112 -43.05 -38.24 -23.87
C PRO A 112 -43.35 -36.76 -24.07
N VAL A 113 -43.90 -36.48 -25.24
CA VAL A 113 -44.62 -35.24 -25.54
C VAL A 113 -45.87 -35.19 -24.64
N GLN A 114 -46.32 -33.97 -24.33
CA GLN A 114 -47.55 -33.58 -23.63
C GLN A 114 -47.40 -33.63 -22.09
N THR A 115 -47.63 -32.55 -21.35
CA THR A 115 -48.75 -31.61 -21.46
C THR A 115 -48.34 -30.24 -20.92
N VAL A 116 -48.66 -29.18 -21.67
CA VAL A 116 -48.73 -27.81 -21.15
C VAL A 116 -49.71 -27.82 -19.99
N LYS A 117 -49.23 -27.67 -18.76
CA LYS A 117 -50.07 -27.52 -17.57
C LYS A 117 -49.66 -26.28 -16.80
N HIS A 118 -50.62 -25.36 -16.78
CA HIS A 118 -50.81 -24.25 -15.86
C HIS A 118 -49.77 -23.12 -15.88
N THR A 119 -50.20 -22.05 -16.53
CA THR A 119 -50.03 -20.65 -16.12
C THR A 119 -49.91 -20.52 -14.60
N ASN A 120 -48.70 -20.25 -14.11
CA ASN A 120 -48.51 -19.65 -12.80
C ASN A 120 -48.87 -18.17 -12.95
N THR A 121 -50.16 -17.86 -13.08
CA THR A 121 -50.67 -16.54 -12.72
C THR A 121 -50.66 -16.49 -11.19
N HIS A 122 -49.49 -16.26 -10.62
CA HIS A 122 -49.43 -15.71 -9.28
C HIS A 122 -50.12 -14.34 -9.40
N GLU A 123 -51.38 -14.28 -8.99
CA GLU A 123 -52.08 -13.01 -8.84
C GLU A 123 -51.26 -12.19 -7.86
N LEU A 124 -50.75 -11.06 -8.35
CA LEU A 124 -49.83 -10.20 -7.63
C LEU A 124 -50.51 -9.77 -6.34
N THR A 125 -50.04 -10.31 -5.21
CA THR A 125 -50.75 -10.14 -3.95
C THR A 125 -50.48 -8.74 -3.42
N MET A 126 -51.47 -8.13 -2.77
CA MET A 126 -51.31 -6.79 -2.19
C MET A 126 -50.11 -6.74 -1.22
N THR A 127 -49.84 -7.85 -0.53
CA THR A 127 -48.68 -8.02 0.34
C THR A 127 -47.34 -7.96 -0.41
N GLU A 128 -47.26 -8.48 -1.64
CA GLU A 128 -46.06 -8.37 -2.48
C GLU A 128 -45.85 -6.94 -2.99
N VAL A 129 -46.93 -6.22 -3.32
CA VAL A 129 -46.86 -4.80 -3.70
C VAL A 129 -46.38 -3.95 -2.54
N ILE A 130 -46.89 -4.18 -1.32
CA ILE A 130 -46.46 -3.44 -0.12
C ILE A 130 -44.98 -3.69 0.16
N LYS A 131 -44.53 -4.95 0.16
CA LYS A 131 -43.10 -5.27 0.33
C LYS A 131 -42.22 -4.62 -0.74
N PHE A 132 -42.67 -4.60 -2.00
CA PHE A 132 -41.96 -3.95 -3.08
C PHE A 132 -41.85 -2.43 -2.87
N LEU A 133 -42.94 -1.77 -2.50
CA LEU A 133 -42.97 -0.32 -2.25
C LEU A 133 -42.14 0.07 -1.01
N GLU A 134 -42.18 -0.73 0.05
CA GLU A 134 -41.31 -0.56 1.22
C GLU A 134 -39.84 -0.69 0.83
N THR A 135 -39.48 -1.75 0.10
CA THR A 135 -38.11 -1.96 -0.40
C THR A 135 -37.68 -0.86 -1.37
N PHE A 136 -38.60 -0.36 -2.20
CA PHE A 136 -38.33 0.73 -3.14
C PHE A 136 -38.11 2.06 -2.43
N ASN A 137 -38.88 2.35 -1.38
CA ASN A 137 -38.70 3.52 -0.53
C ASN A 137 -37.38 3.46 0.25
N GLU A 138 -37.05 2.30 0.83
CA GLU A 138 -35.75 2.05 1.48
C GLU A 138 -34.59 2.17 0.48
N ASN A 139 -34.73 1.63 -0.73
CA ASN A 139 -33.72 1.75 -1.76
C ASN A 139 -33.58 3.20 -2.27
N GLY A 140 -34.66 3.96 -2.35
CA GLY A 140 -34.64 5.38 -2.70
C GLY A 140 -33.84 6.19 -1.68
N THR A 141 -34.11 6.01 -0.39
CA THR A 141 -33.35 6.69 0.68
C THR A 141 -31.89 6.26 0.70
N LYS A 142 -31.61 4.97 0.49
CA LYS A 142 -30.23 4.46 0.37
C LYS A 142 -29.51 4.99 -0.86
N SER A 143 -30.20 5.11 -2.00
CA SER A 143 -29.63 5.71 -3.22
C SER A 143 -29.24 7.16 -2.96
N THR A 144 -30.11 7.94 -2.34
CA THR A 144 -29.80 9.35 -2.01
C THR A 144 -28.61 9.48 -1.06
N LEU A 145 -28.48 8.58 -0.09
CA LEU A 145 -27.36 8.60 0.86
C LEU A 145 -26.04 8.17 0.20
N LEU A 146 -26.10 7.18 -0.70
CA LEU A 146 -24.94 6.77 -1.51
C LEU A 146 -24.51 7.83 -2.53
N GLU A 147 -25.46 8.60 -3.06
CA GLU A 147 -25.18 9.75 -3.93
C GLU A 147 -24.48 10.87 -3.15
N GLN A 148 -24.97 11.20 -1.96
CA GLN A 148 -24.33 12.17 -1.06
C GLN A 148 -22.92 11.73 -0.64
N GLU A 149 -22.73 10.46 -0.26
CA GLU A 149 -21.41 9.93 0.09
C GLU A 149 -20.46 9.97 -1.11
N ASN A 150 -20.94 9.67 -2.33
CA ASN A 150 -20.13 9.80 -3.54
C ASN A 150 -19.71 11.24 -3.80
N GLU A 151 -20.60 12.20 -3.60
CA GLU A 151 -20.30 13.61 -3.78
C GLU A 151 -19.27 14.09 -2.74
N GLU A 152 -19.42 13.71 -1.48
CA GLU A 152 -18.44 14.02 -0.43
C GLU A 152 -17.07 13.37 -0.71
N LEU A 153 -17.06 12.11 -1.16
CA LEU A 153 -15.84 11.42 -1.53
C LEU A 153 -15.13 12.11 -2.71
N LYS A 154 -15.89 12.57 -3.72
CA LYS A 154 -15.33 13.34 -4.85
C LYS A 154 -14.74 14.67 -4.39
N GLN A 155 -15.42 15.39 -3.50
CA GLN A 155 -14.89 16.64 -2.93
C GLN A 155 -13.61 16.38 -2.14
N ARG A 156 -13.59 15.35 -1.28
CA ARG A 156 -12.37 14.97 -0.55
C ARG A 156 -11.24 14.59 -1.50
N MET A 157 -11.54 13.85 -2.57
CA MET A 157 -10.55 13.49 -3.59
C MET A 157 -9.95 14.74 -4.23
N SER A 158 -10.79 15.71 -4.64
CA SER A 158 -10.34 16.99 -5.18
C SER A 158 -9.46 17.76 -4.20
N THR A 159 -9.86 17.89 -2.94
CA THR A 159 -9.08 18.62 -1.94
C THR A 159 -7.74 17.96 -1.61
N ILE A 160 -7.69 16.62 -1.62
CA ILE A 160 -6.45 15.87 -1.43
C ILE A 160 -5.52 16.07 -2.62
N GLU A 161 -6.07 16.05 -3.85
CA GLU A 161 -5.32 16.26 -5.07
C GLU A 161 -4.74 17.70 -5.15
N GLU A 162 -5.51 18.71 -4.76
CA GLU A 162 -5.03 20.09 -4.63
C GLU A 162 -3.88 20.20 -3.62
N LYS A 163 -4.03 19.62 -2.43
CA LYS A 163 -2.98 19.60 -1.41
C LYS A 163 -1.73 18.85 -1.87
N TYR A 164 -1.92 17.75 -2.59
CA TYR A 164 -0.82 16.99 -3.16
C TYR A 164 -0.04 17.83 -4.17
N ASN A 165 -0.72 18.51 -5.09
CA ASN A 165 -0.10 19.38 -6.07
C ASN A 165 0.61 20.57 -5.41
N GLN A 166 0.02 21.16 -4.38
CA GLN A 166 0.64 22.23 -3.60
C GLN A 166 1.93 21.75 -2.91
N LEU A 167 1.87 20.61 -2.22
CA LEU A 167 3.02 20.05 -1.52
C LEU A 167 4.13 19.63 -2.50
N LYS A 168 3.75 19.10 -3.66
CA LYS A 168 4.70 18.76 -4.74
C LYS A 168 5.45 20.01 -5.23
N LYS A 169 4.74 21.12 -5.43
CA LYS A 169 5.36 22.39 -5.84
C LYS A 169 6.30 22.94 -4.76
N GLU A 170 5.91 22.83 -3.49
CA GLU A 170 6.78 23.22 -2.36
C GLU A 170 8.04 22.34 -2.31
N TYR A 171 7.91 21.04 -2.56
CA TYR A 171 9.04 20.12 -2.64
C TYR A 171 10.00 20.49 -3.79
N GLU A 172 9.47 20.76 -4.98
CA GLU A 172 10.26 21.19 -6.14
C GLU A 172 11.01 22.50 -5.85
N SER A 173 10.36 23.49 -5.22
CA SER A 173 11.01 24.74 -4.81
C SER A 173 12.14 24.51 -3.81
N ILE A 174 11.92 23.62 -2.83
CA ILE A 174 12.94 23.28 -1.84
C ILE A 174 14.11 22.55 -2.48
N GLU A 175 13.86 21.67 -3.45
CA GLU A 175 14.89 20.97 -4.21
C GLU A 175 15.78 21.96 -5.00
N GLU A 176 15.17 22.95 -5.67
CA GLU A 176 15.89 24.02 -6.37
C GLU A 176 16.76 24.86 -5.42
N ASP A 177 16.26 25.19 -4.23
CA ASP A 177 17.01 25.90 -3.19
C ASP A 177 18.19 25.05 -2.68
N TYR A 178 17.97 23.75 -2.45
CA TYR A 178 19.04 22.83 -2.05
C TYR A 178 20.14 22.74 -3.10
N GLN A 179 19.79 22.63 -4.39
CA GLN A 179 20.77 22.63 -5.49
C GLN A 179 21.56 23.95 -5.53
N SER A 180 20.87 25.07 -5.34
CA SER A 180 21.51 26.40 -5.30
C SER A 180 22.50 26.52 -4.13
N ILE A 181 22.14 26.03 -2.95
CA ILE A 181 23.05 25.99 -1.78
C ILE A 181 24.27 25.11 -2.05
N ILE A 182 24.08 23.94 -2.66
CA ILE A 182 25.19 23.04 -3.03
C ILE A 182 26.14 23.75 -4.01
N GLN A 183 25.60 24.42 -5.03
CA GLN A 183 26.42 25.17 -5.99
C GLN A 183 27.21 26.31 -5.33
N ILE A 184 26.59 27.05 -4.40
CA ILE A 184 27.27 28.09 -3.62
C ILE A 184 28.37 27.47 -2.75
N MET A 185 28.09 26.36 -2.08
CA MET A 185 29.05 25.65 -1.25
C MET A 185 30.25 25.15 -2.07
N ASP A 186 30.02 24.60 -3.26
CA ASP A 186 31.10 24.15 -4.14
C ASP A 186 31.88 25.31 -4.77
N ARG A 187 31.23 26.46 -4.99
CA ARG A 187 31.91 27.70 -5.41
C ARG A 187 32.78 28.26 -4.28
N ALA A 188 32.26 28.31 -3.06
CA ALA A 188 33.01 28.74 -1.88
C ALA A 188 34.19 27.80 -1.60
N ARG A 189 33.99 26.48 -1.72
CA ARG A 189 35.06 25.47 -1.64
C ARG A 189 36.16 25.73 -2.67
N ARG A 190 35.79 26.01 -3.93
CA ARG A 190 36.76 26.34 -4.99
C ARG A 190 37.53 27.63 -4.70
N MET A 191 36.86 28.68 -4.23
CA MET A 191 37.51 29.94 -3.87
C MET A 191 38.46 29.77 -2.68
N ALA A 192 38.07 29.03 -1.63
CA ALA A 192 38.95 28.77 -0.48
C ALA A 192 40.21 27.97 -0.87
N VAL A 193 40.08 26.97 -1.73
CA VAL A 193 41.23 26.20 -2.24
C VAL A 193 42.15 27.07 -3.11
N LEU A 194 41.60 28.03 -3.86
CA LEU A 194 42.38 28.98 -4.66
C LEU A 194 43.05 30.07 -3.81
N GLU A 195 42.50 30.42 -2.64
CA GLU A 195 43.14 31.32 -1.66
C GLU A 195 44.24 30.61 -0.85
N GLU A 196 44.19 29.27 -0.72
CA GLU A 196 45.26 28.45 -0.11
C GLU A 196 46.43 28.14 -1.05
N GLU A 197 46.30 28.37 -2.37
CA GLU A 197 47.47 28.47 -3.24
C GLU A 197 48.22 29.76 -2.86
N PRO A 198 49.41 29.67 -2.24
CA PRO A 198 50.11 30.85 -1.82
C PRO A 198 50.46 31.64 -3.07
N SER A 199 49.85 32.82 -3.23
CA SER A 199 50.34 33.89 -4.11
C SER A 199 51.78 34.33 -3.78
N ASP A 200 52.44 33.64 -2.84
CA ASP A 200 53.80 33.83 -2.35
C ASP A 200 54.86 32.86 -2.93
N ARG A 201 54.54 32.02 -3.93
CA ARG A 201 55.57 31.22 -4.62
C ARG A 201 55.91 31.79 -6.00
N HIS A 202 56.85 32.74 -5.98
CA HIS A 202 57.75 33.17 -7.07
C HIS A 202 57.22 34.23 -8.05
N ALA A 203 56.90 35.44 -7.57
CA ALA A 203 57.20 36.62 -8.40
C ALA A 203 58.73 36.81 -8.41
N PRO A 204 59.45 36.65 -9.55
CA PRO A 204 60.88 36.90 -9.58
C PRO A 204 61.14 38.38 -9.30
N SER A 205 61.92 38.68 -8.26
CA SER A 205 62.34 40.06 -7.98
C SER A 205 63.37 40.46 -9.03
N PHE A 206 63.04 41.46 -9.84
CA PHE A 206 63.95 42.02 -10.85
C PHE A 206 64.55 43.31 -10.30
N ARG A 207 65.85 43.50 -10.47
CA ARG A 207 66.52 44.79 -10.23
C ARG A 207 67.04 45.34 -11.54
N MET A 208 66.98 46.66 -11.69
CA MET A 208 67.48 47.36 -12.87
C MET A 208 68.95 47.71 -12.67
N ASP A 209 69.80 47.35 -13.63
CA ASP A 209 71.20 47.75 -13.63
C ASP A 209 71.36 49.24 -14.00
N LYS A 210 72.58 49.76 -13.88
CA LYS A 210 72.88 51.18 -14.18
C LYS A 210 72.73 51.53 -15.67
N ASN A 211 72.57 50.53 -16.53
CA ASN A 211 72.41 50.65 -17.98
C ASN A 211 70.94 50.48 -18.41
N GLY A 212 70.01 50.27 -17.47
CA GLY A 212 68.57 50.16 -17.72
C GLY A 212 68.07 48.74 -18.05
N ASN A 213 68.90 47.71 -17.92
CA ASN A 213 68.48 46.32 -18.15
C ASN A 213 67.99 45.65 -16.84
N LEU A 214 66.93 44.85 -16.95
CA LEU A 214 66.31 44.13 -15.82
C LEU A 214 66.94 42.73 -15.65
N GLU A 215 67.64 42.51 -14.54
CA GLU A 215 68.17 41.19 -14.17
C GLU A 215 67.33 40.55 -13.05
N LYS A 216 67.12 39.22 -13.13
CA LYS A 216 66.49 38.43 -12.07
C LYS A 216 67.44 38.30 -10.88
N VAL A 217 66.99 38.71 -9.70
CA VAL A 217 67.73 38.50 -8.45
C VAL A 217 67.39 37.12 -7.92
N ALA A 218 68.35 36.18 -7.96
CA ALA A 218 68.25 34.91 -7.26
C ALA A 218 68.46 35.14 -5.75
N LYS A 219 67.71 34.43 -4.92
CA LYS A 219 67.80 34.52 -3.45
C LYS A 219 68.98 33.72 -2.93
#